data_AF-A0AAC9VLN6-F1
#
_entry.id   AF-A0AAC9VLN6-F1
#
_cell.length_a   1.000
_cell.length_b   1.000
_cell.length_c   1.000
_cell.angle_alpha   90.00
_cell.angle_beta   90.00
_cell.angle_gamma   90.00
#
_symmetry.space_group_name_H-M   'P 1'
#
loop_
_entity.id
_entity.type
_entity.pdbx_description
1 polymer ?
#
loop_
_entity_poly.entity_id
_entity_poly.type
_entity_poly.pdbx_seq_one_letter_code
_entity_poly.pdbx_strand_id
1 'polypeptide(L)'
;MIPEIGEVIITQGNKEEAREFIEGLCVSLSAHYMIEEHMHGPGGGKAYMKWLTELVNAYLDNESRDVNDIKGIQKRLQRNYRRQLLGPVIKDLLNLQYSSDFYFKNYHIQDRKNELDAAKLLYEETFKKNGLIWKRNRKNDIFELEEVKYKDIMESVRADKVNENINLSFMSIDHATSIVVHKLEENEHIWSFYDPNFGVKEFDNYSDFRKFMNEYYDDLKSFEKKTTS
;
A
#
# COMPACT_ATOMS: atom_id res chain seq x y z
N MET A 1 -10.04 -5.84 3.87
CA MET A 1 -10.00 -6.70 2.67
C MET A 1 -10.63 -8.05 3.02
N ILE A 2 -11.43 -8.64 2.15
CA ILE A 2 -12.30 -9.77 2.53
C ILE A 2 -11.49 -11.08 2.58
N PRO A 3 -11.44 -11.80 3.72
CA PRO A 3 -10.74 -13.08 3.87
C PRO A 3 -11.08 -14.11 2.78
N GLU A 4 -12.31 -14.08 2.26
CA GLU A 4 -12.80 -14.99 1.21
C GLU A 4 -12.05 -14.86 -0.12
N ILE A 5 -11.49 -13.69 -0.46
CA ILE A 5 -10.70 -13.54 -1.70
C ILE A 5 -9.34 -14.23 -1.55
N GLY A 6 -8.67 -14.04 -0.42
CA GLY A 6 -7.41 -14.70 -0.11
C GLY A 6 -7.58 -16.21 0.06
N GLU A 7 -8.46 -16.61 0.98
CA GLU A 7 -8.62 -18.00 1.40
C GLU A 7 -9.30 -18.87 0.35
N VAL A 8 -10.34 -18.40 -0.35
CA VAL A 8 -11.12 -19.28 -1.24
C VAL A 8 -10.67 -19.14 -2.70
N ILE A 9 -10.44 -17.92 -3.17
CA ILE A 9 -10.21 -17.66 -4.60
C ILE A 9 -8.73 -17.77 -4.95
N ILE A 10 -7.84 -17.26 -4.10
CA ILE A 10 -6.41 -17.17 -4.39
C ILE A 10 -5.66 -18.42 -3.91
N THR A 11 -5.94 -18.91 -2.70
CA THR A 11 -5.18 -20.00 -2.08
C THR A 11 -5.95 -21.32 -1.97
N GLN A 12 -7.14 -21.42 -2.59
CA GLN A 12 -7.95 -22.64 -2.69
C GLN A 12 -8.22 -23.35 -1.34
N GLY A 13 -8.34 -22.58 -0.27
CA GLY A 13 -8.58 -23.05 1.09
C GLY A 13 -7.30 -23.28 1.90
N ASN A 14 -6.11 -23.02 1.35
CA ASN A 14 -4.87 -23.07 2.09
C ASN A 14 -4.75 -21.85 3.01
N LYS A 15 -4.97 -22.07 4.30
CA LYS A 15 -4.97 -21.03 5.35
C LYS A 15 -3.61 -20.40 5.59
N GLU A 16 -2.53 -21.16 5.41
CA GLU A 16 -1.18 -20.65 5.59
C GLU A 16 -0.81 -19.70 4.44
N GLU A 17 -1.06 -20.11 3.20
CA GLU A 17 -0.92 -19.23 2.04
C GLU A 17 -1.88 -18.04 2.10
N ALA A 18 -3.09 -18.20 2.63
CA ALA A 18 -4.06 -17.10 2.76
C ALA A 18 -3.56 -16.05 3.77
N ARG A 19 -2.99 -16.51 4.88
CA ARG A 19 -2.34 -15.65 5.87
C ARG A 19 -1.14 -14.92 5.24
N GLU A 20 -0.29 -15.64 4.51
CA GLU A 20 0.83 -15.04 3.78
C GLU A 20 0.37 -14.02 2.73
N PHE A 21 -0.74 -14.30 2.06
CA PHE A 21 -1.32 -13.37 1.11
C PHE A 21 -1.78 -12.09 1.81
N ILE A 22 -2.52 -12.19 2.91
CA ILE A 22 -3.06 -11.04 3.64
C ILE A 22 -1.94 -10.19 4.24
N GLU A 23 -0.96 -10.82 4.90
CA GLU A 23 0.14 -10.12 5.58
C GLU A 23 1.03 -9.36 4.58
N GLY A 24 1.35 -9.96 3.44
CA GLY A 24 2.18 -9.27 2.45
C GLY A 24 1.42 -8.30 1.54
N LEU A 25 0.10 -8.37 1.49
CA LEU A 25 -0.71 -7.41 0.75
C LEU A 25 -0.73 -6.02 1.40
N CYS A 26 -0.53 -5.92 2.73
CA CYS A 26 -0.31 -4.63 3.38
C CYS A 26 0.93 -3.91 2.83
N VAL A 27 2.00 -4.66 2.54
CA VAL A 27 3.25 -4.15 1.98
C VAL A 27 3.02 -3.61 0.56
N SER A 28 2.39 -4.41 -0.29
CA SER A 28 2.16 -4.00 -1.67
C SER A 28 1.16 -2.86 -1.80
N LEU A 29 0.11 -2.83 -0.97
CA LEU A 29 -0.81 -1.70 -0.94
C LEU A 29 -0.11 -0.41 -0.48
N SER A 30 0.71 -0.48 0.56
CA SER A 30 1.44 0.69 1.08
C SER A 30 2.45 1.23 0.07
N ALA A 31 3.14 0.34 -0.65
CA ALA A 31 4.07 0.73 -1.70
C ALA A 31 3.35 1.29 -2.94
N HIS A 32 2.26 0.68 -3.42
CA HIS A 32 1.45 1.24 -4.51
C HIS A 32 0.87 2.60 -4.16
N TYR A 33 0.41 2.79 -2.92
CA TYR A 33 -0.06 4.09 -2.45
C TYR A 33 0.99 5.19 -2.67
N MET A 34 2.25 4.95 -2.30
CA MET A 34 3.33 5.92 -2.48
C MET A 34 3.65 6.17 -3.97
N ILE A 35 3.61 5.13 -4.81
CA ILE A 35 3.80 5.27 -6.27
C ILE A 35 2.76 6.23 -6.83
N GLU A 36 1.49 6.00 -6.49
CA GLU A 36 0.36 6.77 -7.02
C GLU A 36 0.37 8.22 -6.52
N GLU A 37 0.73 8.45 -5.25
CA GLU A 37 0.99 9.81 -4.74
C GLU A 37 2.13 10.48 -5.51
N HIS A 38 3.24 9.78 -5.77
CA HIS A 38 4.35 10.36 -6.52
C HIS A 38 3.95 10.71 -7.96
N MET A 39 3.23 9.82 -8.65
CA MET A 39 2.90 9.95 -10.07
C MET A 39 1.81 10.99 -10.33
N HIS A 40 0.84 11.11 -9.42
CA HIS A 40 -0.36 11.90 -9.62
C HIS A 40 -0.46 13.11 -8.67
N GLY A 41 0.53 13.29 -7.79
CA GLY A 41 0.54 14.36 -6.80
C GLY A 41 -0.39 14.07 -5.62
N PRO A 42 -0.63 15.09 -4.76
CA PRO A 42 -1.46 14.94 -3.56
C PRO A 42 -2.82 14.31 -3.86
N GLY A 43 -3.10 13.19 -3.20
CA GLY A 43 -4.37 12.46 -3.31
C GLY A 43 -4.39 11.40 -4.42
N GLY A 44 -3.29 11.22 -5.16
CA GLY A 44 -3.14 10.16 -6.15
C GLY A 44 -3.34 8.77 -5.56
N GLY A 45 -2.67 8.49 -4.43
CA GLY A 45 -2.81 7.21 -3.72
C GLY A 45 -4.23 7.00 -3.18
N LYS A 46 -4.88 8.07 -2.70
CA LYS A 46 -6.29 8.01 -2.27
C LYS A 46 -7.23 7.69 -3.41
N ALA A 47 -7.01 8.28 -4.59
CA ALA A 47 -7.79 7.98 -5.79
C ALA A 47 -7.61 6.53 -6.22
N TYR A 48 -6.37 6.02 -6.20
CA TYR A 48 -6.08 4.62 -6.48
C TYR A 48 -6.77 3.67 -5.50
N MET A 49 -6.67 3.91 -4.19
CA MET A 49 -7.30 3.03 -3.19
C MET A 49 -8.84 3.02 -3.29
N LYS A 50 -9.43 4.17 -3.63
CA LYS A 50 -10.87 4.25 -3.96
C LYS A 50 -11.19 3.41 -5.19
N TRP A 51 -10.40 3.54 -6.27
CA TRP A 51 -10.58 2.77 -7.48
C TRP A 51 -10.44 1.25 -7.23
N LEU A 52 -9.47 0.83 -6.43
CA LEU A 52 -9.28 -0.57 -6.05
C LEU A 52 -10.48 -1.10 -5.26
N THR A 53 -11.04 -0.31 -4.34
CA THR A 53 -12.28 -0.66 -3.63
C THR A 53 -13.46 -0.83 -4.58
N GLU A 54 -13.58 0.08 -5.56
CA GLU A 54 -14.61 -0.01 -6.61
C GLU A 54 -14.42 -1.23 -7.52
N LEU A 55 -13.17 -1.66 -7.74
CA LEU A 55 -12.80 -2.85 -8.50
C LEU A 55 -13.25 -4.14 -7.79
N VAL A 56 -12.95 -4.25 -6.49
CA VAL A 56 -13.37 -5.38 -5.64
C VAL A 56 -14.89 -5.46 -5.54
N ASN A 57 -15.57 -4.33 -5.31
CA ASN A 57 -17.02 -4.29 -5.24
C ASN A 57 -17.68 -4.71 -6.56
N ALA A 58 -17.12 -4.32 -7.71
CA ALA A 58 -17.62 -4.74 -9.02
C ALA A 58 -17.46 -6.25 -9.27
N TYR A 59 -16.48 -6.90 -8.64
CA TYR A 59 -16.33 -8.35 -8.69
C TYR A 59 -17.43 -9.05 -7.88
N LEU A 60 -17.63 -8.62 -6.64
CA LEU A 60 -18.61 -9.19 -5.70
C LEU A 60 -20.08 -8.94 -6.10
N ASP A 61 -20.35 -7.88 -6.87
CA ASP A 61 -21.69 -7.55 -7.35
C ASP A 61 -22.23 -8.60 -8.36
N ASN A 62 -22.91 -9.62 -7.84
CA ASN A 62 -23.57 -10.66 -8.63
C ASN A 62 -24.93 -10.25 -9.21
N GLU A 63 -25.34 -8.99 -9.10
CA GLU A 63 -26.67 -8.60 -9.53
C GLU A 63 -26.82 -8.55 -11.06
N SER A 64 -27.62 -9.48 -11.58
CA SER A 64 -28.18 -9.46 -12.94
C SER A 64 -29.34 -8.47 -13.03
N ARG A 65 -29.06 -7.16 -12.92
CA ARG A 65 -30.10 -6.17 -13.22
C ARG A 65 -30.15 -5.93 -14.73
N ASP A 66 -31.04 -6.68 -15.37
CA ASP A 66 -31.44 -6.47 -16.76
C ASP A 66 -32.20 -5.14 -16.86
N VAL A 67 -31.46 -4.05 -17.05
CA VAL A 67 -32.04 -2.73 -17.33
C VAL A 67 -31.55 -2.31 -18.71
N ASN A 68 -32.45 -2.35 -19.69
CA ASN A 68 -32.18 -2.04 -21.09
C ASN A 68 -32.13 -0.51 -21.38
N ASP A 69 -31.93 0.33 -20.36
CA ASP A 69 -31.70 1.76 -20.55
C ASP A 69 -30.20 2.09 -20.70
N ILE A 70 -29.90 3.27 -21.25
CA ILE A 70 -28.51 3.69 -21.52
C ILE A 70 -27.66 3.68 -20.23
N LYS A 71 -28.27 4.06 -19.10
CA LYS A 71 -27.61 4.08 -17.79
C LYS A 71 -27.26 2.66 -17.32
N GLY A 72 -28.15 1.69 -17.52
CA GLY A 72 -27.96 0.27 -17.22
C GLY A 72 -26.86 -0.34 -18.08
N ILE A 73 -26.85 -0.03 -19.39
CA ILE A 73 -25.79 -0.47 -20.31
C ILE A 73 -24.42 0.08 -19.88
N GLN A 74 -24.34 1.37 -19.56
CA GLN A 74 -23.09 2.00 -19.11
C GLN A 74 -22.56 1.34 -17.83
N LYS A 75 -23.42 1.15 -16.82
CA LYS A 75 -23.04 0.48 -15.56
C LYS A 75 -22.56 -0.95 -15.80
N ARG A 76 -23.24 -1.71 -16.67
CA ARG A 76 -22.84 -3.08 -17.03
C ARG A 76 -21.47 -3.12 -17.69
N LEU A 77 -21.20 -2.22 -18.64
CA LEU A 77 -19.90 -2.11 -19.31
C LEU A 77 -18.79 -1.77 -18.30
N GLN A 78 -19.01 -0.79 -17.43
CA GLN A 78 -18.05 -0.40 -16.40
C GLN A 78 -17.74 -1.57 -15.44
N ARG A 79 -18.77 -2.31 -15.01
CA ARG A 79 -18.59 -3.49 -14.14
C ARG A 79 -17.82 -4.60 -14.84
N ASN A 80 -18.16 -4.93 -16.09
CA ASN A 80 -17.45 -5.96 -16.85
C ASN A 80 -15.99 -5.59 -17.08
N TYR A 81 -15.72 -4.33 -17.41
CA TYR A 81 -14.36 -3.80 -17.54
C TYR A 81 -13.58 -3.92 -16.23
N ARG A 82 -14.16 -3.49 -15.10
CA ARG A 82 -13.56 -3.64 -13.76
C ARG A 82 -13.28 -5.10 -13.41
N ARG A 83 -14.21 -6.01 -13.68
CA ARG A 83 -14.01 -7.46 -13.45
C ARG A 83 -12.81 -8.03 -14.20
N GLN A 84 -12.58 -7.58 -15.43
CA GLN A 84 -11.43 -8.02 -16.24
C GLN A 84 -10.09 -7.49 -15.69
N LEU A 85 -10.10 -6.35 -14.99
CA LEU A 85 -8.90 -5.74 -14.44
C LEU A 85 -8.48 -6.31 -13.08
N LEU A 86 -9.39 -6.96 -12.33
CA LEU A 86 -9.06 -7.46 -10.99
C LEU A 86 -7.90 -8.46 -11.00
N GLY A 87 -7.92 -9.44 -11.92
CA GLY A 87 -6.87 -10.45 -12.02
C GLY A 87 -5.47 -9.85 -12.25
N PRO A 88 -5.29 -9.00 -13.27
CA PRO A 88 -4.04 -8.26 -13.49
C PRO A 88 -3.60 -7.45 -12.26
N VAL A 89 -4.50 -6.70 -11.61
CA VAL A 89 -4.16 -5.86 -10.45
C VAL A 89 -3.72 -6.68 -9.25
N ILE A 90 -4.40 -7.79 -8.95
CA ILE A 90 -3.98 -8.71 -7.88
C ILE A 90 -2.60 -9.29 -8.20
N LYS A 91 -2.33 -9.65 -9.45
CA LYS A 91 -1.02 -10.15 -9.88
C LYS A 91 0.07 -9.10 -9.68
N ASP A 92 -0.20 -7.84 -10.00
CA ASP A 92 0.75 -6.75 -9.81
C ASP A 92 1.03 -6.49 -8.32
N LEU A 93 0.01 -6.51 -7.46
CA LEU A 93 0.16 -6.39 -6.01
C LEU A 93 0.96 -7.57 -5.41
N LEU A 94 0.69 -8.80 -5.86
CA LEU A 94 1.46 -9.99 -5.48
C LEU A 94 2.93 -9.86 -5.87
N ASN A 95 3.22 -9.40 -7.10
CA ASN A 95 4.59 -9.18 -7.53
C ASN A 95 5.31 -8.12 -6.68
N LEU A 96 4.60 -7.10 -6.17
CA LEU A 96 5.20 -6.09 -5.29
C LEU A 96 5.49 -6.64 -3.91
N GLN A 97 4.57 -7.43 -3.38
CA GLN A 97 4.77 -8.14 -2.14
C GLN A 97 6.02 -9.01 -2.24
N TYR A 98 6.14 -9.79 -3.34
CA TYR A 98 7.30 -10.65 -3.54
C TYR A 98 8.60 -9.89 -3.75
N SER A 99 8.60 -8.66 -4.26
CA SER A 99 9.84 -7.91 -4.43
C SER A 99 10.44 -7.40 -3.10
N SER A 100 9.68 -7.37 -2.00
CA SER A 100 10.17 -6.96 -0.67
C SER A 100 11.05 -8.03 -0.01
N ASP A 101 12.32 -7.68 0.26
CA ASP A 101 13.27 -8.55 0.98
C ASP A 101 12.86 -8.85 2.43
N PHE A 102 12.00 -8.02 3.02
CA PHE A 102 11.47 -8.23 4.36
C PHE A 102 10.58 -9.48 4.42
N TYR A 103 9.68 -9.62 3.45
CA TYR A 103 8.79 -10.77 3.36
C TYR A 103 9.59 -12.05 3.11
N PHE A 104 10.62 -11.97 2.28
CA PHE A 104 11.50 -13.11 1.99
C PHE A 104 12.22 -13.66 3.24
N LYS A 105 12.73 -12.77 4.11
CA LYS A 105 13.48 -13.18 5.31
C LYS A 105 12.60 -13.76 6.42
N ASN A 106 11.37 -13.27 6.55
CA ASN A 106 10.47 -13.68 7.65
C ASN A 106 9.69 -14.97 7.37
N TYR A 107 9.46 -15.33 6.10
CA TYR A 107 8.66 -16.52 5.71
C TYR A 107 9.50 -17.68 5.15
N HIS A 108 10.84 -17.65 5.29
CA HIS A 108 11.74 -18.76 4.91
C HIS A 108 11.51 -19.34 3.50
N ILE A 109 11.23 -18.48 2.53
CA ILE A 109 10.83 -18.88 1.17
C ILE A 109 12.06 -19.21 0.30
N GLN A 110 12.97 -20.05 0.80
CA GLN A 110 14.20 -20.42 0.08
C GLN A 110 13.91 -20.97 -1.32
N ASP A 111 12.77 -21.64 -1.50
CA ASP A 111 12.39 -22.33 -2.73
C ASP A 111 11.85 -21.40 -3.84
N ARG A 112 11.48 -20.15 -3.55
CA ARG A 112 10.93 -19.18 -4.53
C ARG A 112 11.90 -18.07 -4.95
N LYS A 113 13.21 -18.24 -4.72
CA LYS A 113 14.25 -17.22 -5.03
C LYS A 113 14.21 -16.73 -6.50
N ASN A 114 13.91 -17.60 -7.45
CA ASN A 114 13.84 -17.21 -8.87
C ASN A 114 12.60 -16.32 -9.18
N GLU A 115 11.47 -16.57 -8.51
CA GLU A 115 10.26 -15.76 -8.64
C GLU A 115 10.46 -14.36 -8.04
N LEU A 116 11.19 -14.29 -6.91
CA LEU A 116 11.63 -13.07 -6.25
C LEU A 116 12.48 -12.19 -7.18
N ASP A 117 13.55 -12.75 -7.76
CA ASP A 117 14.47 -11.99 -8.61
C ASP A 117 13.73 -11.47 -9.87
N ALA A 118 12.82 -12.26 -10.42
CA ALA A 118 11.95 -11.83 -11.52
C ALA A 118 10.98 -10.71 -11.12
N ALA A 119 10.37 -10.80 -9.94
CA ALA A 119 9.46 -9.78 -9.42
C ALA A 119 10.17 -8.45 -9.15
N LYS A 120 11.39 -8.49 -8.58
CA LYS A 120 12.23 -7.29 -8.37
C LYS A 120 12.58 -6.60 -9.68
N LEU A 121 13.01 -7.36 -10.69
CA LEU A 121 13.34 -6.82 -12.01
C LEU A 121 12.13 -6.15 -12.67
N LEU A 122 10.97 -6.83 -12.67
CA LEU A 122 9.73 -6.28 -13.22
C LEU A 122 9.34 -4.96 -12.53
N TYR A 123 9.52 -4.89 -11.21
CA TYR A 123 9.24 -3.68 -10.46
C TYR A 123 10.23 -2.57 -10.76
N GLU A 124 11.54 -2.82 -10.71
CA GLU A 124 12.55 -1.82 -11.11
C GLU A 124 12.27 -1.26 -12.51
N GLU A 125 11.85 -2.10 -13.46
CA GLU A 125 11.44 -1.67 -14.80
C GLU A 125 10.17 -0.82 -14.79
N THR A 126 9.16 -1.20 -14.00
CA THR A 126 7.90 -0.45 -13.86
C THR A 126 8.16 0.95 -13.27
N PHE A 127 8.98 1.04 -12.23
CA PHE A 127 9.41 2.31 -11.65
C PHE A 127 10.17 3.16 -12.67
N LYS A 128 11.17 2.58 -13.35
CA LYS A 128 11.95 3.28 -14.39
C LYS A 128 11.05 3.81 -15.52
N LYS A 129 10.08 3.02 -15.98
CA LYS A 129 9.10 3.43 -17.00
C LYS A 129 8.26 4.63 -16.56
N ASN A 130 8.00 4.74 -15.26
CA ASN A 130 7.22 5.81 -14.67
C ASN A 130 8.08 7.01 -14.22
N GLY A 131 9.35 7.09 -14.65
CA GLY A 131 10.23 8.22 -14.32
C GLY A 131 10.74 8.23 -12.88
N LEU A 132 10.46 7.18 -12.11
CA LEU A 132 10.97 6.99 -10.76
C LEU A 132 12.41 6.48 -10.85
N ILE A 133 13.38 7.37 -10.63
CA ILE A 133 14.79 6.97 -10.45
C ILE A 133 14.96 6.51 -9.00
N TRP A 134 14.82 5.21 -8.77
CA TRP A 134 15.19 4.61 -7.49
C TRP A 134 16.72 4.66 -7.34
N LYS A 135 17.23 5.71 -6.69
CA LYS A 135 18.62 5.70 -6.22
C LYS A 135 18.65 4.83 -4.99
N ARG A 136 19.21 3.62 -5.15
CA ARG A 136 19.54 2.65 -4.09
C ARG A 136 20.56 3.26 -3.13
N ASN A 137 20.15 4.30 -2.39
CA ASN A 137 20.98 5.07 -1.47
C ASN A 137 20.44 4.87 -0.05
N ARG A 138 20.54 3.62 0.42
CA ARG A 138 20.76 3.14 1.80
C ARG A 138 20.05 3.80 3.00
N LYS A 139 19.00 4.60 2.85
CA LYS A 139 18.28 5.17 4.01
C LYS A 139 16.75 5.11 3.98
N ASN A 140 16.14 4.90 2.82
CA ASN A 140 14.67 4.89 2.67
C ASN A 140 14.22 3.78 1.71
N ASP A 141 14.86 2.60 1.75
CA ASP A 141 14.52 1.52 0.83
C ASP A 141 13.41 0.62 1.37
N ILE A 142 12.30 0.53 0.63
CA ILE A 142 11.21 -0.42 0.90
C ILE A 142 11.71 -1.88 0.79
N PHE A 143 12.89 -2.08 0.20
CA PHE A 143 13.60 -3.34 0.07
C PHE A 143 14.75 -3.51 1.10
N GLU A 144 15.21 -2.45 1.77
CA GLU A 144 16.27 -2.56 2.80
C GLU A 144 15.82 -1.95 4.12
N LEU A 145 15.53 -2.81 5.10
CA LEU A 145 15.05 -2.38 6.40
C LEU A 145 16.15 -1.68 7.19
N GLU A 146 15.80 -0.55 7.79
CA GLU A 146 16.57 0.09 8.85
C GLU A 146 15.68 0.18 10.10
N GLU A 147 16.23 -0.18 11.26
CA GLU A 147 15.54 0.05 12.52
C GLU A 147 15.62 1.54 12.87
N VAL A 148 14.50 2.24 12.77
CA VAL A 148 14.41 3.69 13.03
C VAL A 148 13.43 3.96 14.18
N LYS A 149 13.81 4.85 15.10
CA LYS A 149 12.93 5.24 16.20
C LYS A 149 11.81 6.15 15.69
N TYR A 150 10.60 5.96 16.22
CA TYR A 150 9.43 6.80 15.90
C TYR A 150 9.74 8.31 15.98
N LYS A 151 10.49 8.75 17.00
CA LYS A 151 10.86 10.17 17.14
C LYS A 151 11.68 10.70 15.96
N ASP A 152 12.56 9.88 15.41
CA ASP A 152 13.43 10.27 14.31
C ASP A 152 12.65 10.36 12.99
N ILE A 153 11.64 9.48 12.82
CA ILE A 153 10.66 9.58 11.72
C ILE A 153 9.87 10.88 11.81
N MET A 154 9.30 11.19 12.97
CA MET A 154 8.49 12.40 13.13
C MET A 154 9.32 13.67 12.94
N GLU A 155 10.59 13.65 13.31
CA GLU A 155 11.53 14.75 13.07
C GLU A 155 11.88 14.90 11.59
N SER A 156 12.02 13.80 10.84
CA SER A 156 12.38 13.83 9.41
C SER A 156 11.28 14.42 8.54
N VAL A 157 10.01 14.30 8.95
CA VAL A 157 8.85 14.80 8.22
C VAL A 157 8.33 16.14 8.74
N ARG A 158 9.09 16.85 9.58
CA ARG A 158 8.70 18.16 10.11
C ARG A 158 8.72 19.24 9.03
N ALA A 159 7.75 20.14 9.04
CA ALA A 159 7.55 21.15 7.98
C ALA A 159 8.80 21.97 7.62
N ASP A 160 9.60 22.41 8.60
CA ASP A 160 10.85 23.16 8.40
C ASP A 160 12.04 22.30 7.92
N LYS A 161 11.86 20.98 7.84
CA LYS A 161 12.86 20.01 7.35
C LYS A 161 12.54 19.46 5.97
N VAL A 162 11.26 19.50 5.56
CA VAL A 162 10.80 18.98 4.27
C VAL A 162 11.04 20.01 3.16
N ASN A 163 12.11 19.83 2.38
CA ASN A 163 12.45 20.69 1.24
C ASN A 163 12.16 20.07 -0.13
N GLU A 164 11.81 18.78 -0.16
CA GLU A 164 11.40 17.97 -1.31
C GLU A 164 10.32 16.96 -0.88
N ASN A 165 9.68 16.28 -1.83
CA ASN A 165 8.68 15.27 -1.50
C ASN A 165 9.33 14.08 -0.77
N ILE A 166 8.71 13.63 0.31
CA ILE A 166 9.17 12.51 1.12
C ILE A 166 8.21 11.33 0.96
N ASN A 167 8.75 10.12 0.80
CA ASN A 167 7.99 8.88 0.79
C ASN A 167 8.66 7.92 1.79
N LEU A 168 7.91 7.48 2.79
CA LEU A 168 8.38 6.58 3.84
C LEU A 168 7.42 5.41 3.98
N SER A 169 7.96 4.22 4.18
CA SER A 169 7.22 3.02 4.56
C SER A 169 7.67 2.57 5.94
N PHE A 170 6.72 2.12 6.77
CA PHE A 170 6.99 1.53 8.08
C PHE A 170 6.38 0.14 8.10
N MET A 171 7.18 -0.85 8.46
CA MET A 171 6.81 -2.26 8.37
C MET A 171 7.06 -2.96 9.70
N SER A 172 6.06 -3.69 10.20
CA SER A 172 6.19 -4.77 11.19
C SER A 172 6.17 -6.11 10.46
N ILE A 173 6.40 -7.23 11.18
CA ILE A 173 6.47 -8.59 10.60
C ILE A 173 5.26 -8.90 9.70
N ASP A 174 4.09 -8.38 10.07
CA ASP A 174 2.78 -8.70 9.53
C ASP A 174 2.00 -7.50 8.98
N HIS A 175 2.55 -6.28 9.04
CA HIS A 175 1.83 -5.07 8.63
C HIS A 175 2.76 -4.02 8.02
N ALA A 176 2.21 -3.19 7.14
CA ALA A 176 2.94 -2.09 6.54
C ALA A 176 2.03 -0.87 6.39
N THR A 177 2.62 0.31 6.58
CA THR A 177 1.96 1.60 6.44
C THR A 177 2.89 2.55 5.69
N SER A 178 2.35 3.64 5.15
CA SER A 178 3.15 4.65 4.46
C SER A 178 2.83 6.08 4.88
N ILE A 179 3.86 6.91 4.88
CA ILE A 179 3.77 8.37 4.98
C ILE A 179 4.28 8.96 3.68
N VAL A 180 3.48 9.84 3.08
CA VAL A 180 3.91 10.69 1.97
C VAL A 180 3.80 12.14 2.40
N VAL A 181 4.83 12.93 2.14
CA VAL A 181 4.80 14.38 2.33
C VAL A 181 5.01 15.04 0.99
N HIS A 182 4.00 15.75 0.52
CA HIS A 182 4.11 16.62 -0.65
C HIS A 182 4.51 18.01 -0.19
N LYS A 183 5.58 18.56 -0.78
CA LYS A 183 5.88 19.98 -0.70
C LYS A 183 5.18 20.68 -1.86
N LEU A 184 4.24 21.56 -1.54
CA LEU A 184 3.49 22.34 -2.54
C LEU A 184 4.25 23.64 -2.85
N GLU A 185 4.45 24.46 -1.82
CA GLU A 185 5.16 25.74 -1.89
C GLU A 185 6.15 25.88 -0.73
N GLU A 186 6.78 27.05 -0.60
CA GLU A 186 7.64 27.34 0.54
C GLU A 186 6.81 27.41 1.83
N ASN A 187 6.99 26.41 2.72
CA ASN A 187 6.23 26.19 3.96
C ASN A 187 4.79 25.70 3.79
N GLU A 188 4.40 25.24 2.59
CA GLU A 188 3.11 24.59 2.37
C GLU A 188 3.32 23.12 2.00
N HIS A 189 2.71 22.23 2.78
CA HIS A 189 2.88 20.80 2.62
C HIS A 189 1.57 20.06 2.89
N ILE A 190 1.44 18.87 2.30
CA ILE A 190 0.40 17.90 2.66
C ILE A 190 1.08 16.65 3.18
N TRP A 191 0.71 16.24 4.41
CA TRP A 191 1.09 14.96 4.99
C TRP A 191 -0.04 13.97 4.78
N SER A 192 0.27 12.84 4.15
CA SER A 192 -0.65 11.74 3.98
C SER A 192 -0.13 10.52 4.72
N PHE A 193 -0.97 9.91 5.54
CA PHE A 193 -0.73 8.62 6.16
C PHE A 193 -1.70 7.59 5.58
N TYR A 194 -1.17 6.46 5.15
CA TYR A 194 -1.96 5.33 4.69
C TYR A 194 -1.67 4.09 5.51
N ASP A 195 -2.75 3.50 6.02
CA ASP A 195 -2.75 2.18 6.62
C ASP A 195 -3.76 1.30 5.86
N PRO A 196 -3.36 0.11 5.35
CA PRO A 196 -4.27 -0.81 4.67
C PRO A 196 -5.55 -1.19 5.44
N ASN A 197 -5.53 -1.14 6.77
CA ASN A 197 -6.66 -1.43 7.65
C ASN A 197 -7.52 -0.20 7.97
N PHE A 198 -6.92 1.00 8.03
CA PHE A 198 -7.62 2.24 8.45
C PHE A 198 -7.86 3.24 7.31
N GLY A 199 -7.31 2.99 6.13
CA GLY A 199 -7.38 3.84 4.95
C GLY A 199 -6.43 5.04 5.02
N VAL A 200 -6.77 6.08 4.26
CA VAL A 200 -5.94 7.29 4.11
C VAL A 200 -6.39 8.40 5.06
N LYS A 201 -5.43 9.09 5.67
CA LYS A 201 -5.60 10.35 6.40
C LYS A 201 -4.67 11.41 5.80
N GLU A 202 -5.21 12.59 5.55
CA GLU A 202 -4.48 13.72 4.92
C GLU A 202 -4.56 14.93 5.85
N PHE A 203 -3.47 15.67 5.93
CA PHE A 203 -3.31 16.83 6.79
C PHE A 203 -2.56 17.92 6.04
N ASP A 204 -3.06 19.14 6.09
CA ASP A 204 -2.38 20.37 5.62
C ASP A 204 -1.61 21.06 6.76
N ASN A 205 -1.62 20.49 7.96
CA ASN A 205 -0.95 21.00 9.15
C ASN A 205 -0.12 19.91 9.84
N TYR A 206 1.17 20.17 10.03
CA TYR A 206 2.07 19.24 10.71
C TYR A 206 1.67 18.94 12.16
N SER A 207 1.11 19.91 12.89
CA SER A 207 0.71 19.70 14.29
C SER A 207 -0.43 18.69 14.40
N ASP A 208 -1.40 18.78 13.48
CA ASP A 208 -2.53 17.84 13.42
C ASP A 208 -2.07 16.45 12.98
N PHE A 209 -1.22 16.39 11.95
CA PHE A 209 -0.57 15.15 11.53
C PHE A 209 0.20 14.50 12.67
N ARG A 210 1.03 15.28 13.38
CA ARG A 210 1.83 14.78 14.52
C ARG A 210 0.95 14.31 15.67
N LYS A 211 -0.15 15.00 15.96
CA LYS A 211 -1.10 14.59 16.99
C LYS A 211 -1.71 13.22 16.62
N PHE A 212 -2.21 13.09 15.39
CA PHE A 212 -2.73 11.83 14.88
C PHE A 212 -1.70 10.69 14.95
N MET A 213 -0.46 10.92 14.49
CA MET A 213 0.59 9.89 14.53
C MET A 213 0.95 9.47 15.95
N ASN A 214 0.94 10.39 16.92
CA ASN A 214 1.18 10.05 18.32
C ASN A 214 0.05 9.18 18.89
N GLU A 215 -1.21 9.53 18.62
CA GLU A 215 -2.37 8.74 19.04
C GLU A 215 -2.31 7.33 18.42
N TYR A 216 -2.05 7.25 17.12
CA TYR A 216 -1.87 5.98 16.40
C TYR A 216 -0.74 5.13 16.99
N TYR A 217 0.43 5.73 17.28
CA TYR A 217 1.57 5.02 17.84
C TYR A 217 1.34 4.53 19.28
N ASP A 218 0.62 5.31 20.10
CA ASP A 218 0.25 4.90 21.45
C ASP A 218 -0.78 3.77 21.44
N ASP A 219 -1.73 3.79 20.50
CA ASP A 219 -2.66 2.68 20.29
C ASP A 219 -1.91 1.39 19.94
N LEU A 220 -0.96 1.43 19.00
CA LEU A 220 -0.12 0.27 18.64
C LEU A 220 0.60 -0.34 19.85
N LYS A 221 1.26 0.50 20.67
CA LYS A 221 1.91 0.03 21.91
C LYS A 221 0.94 -0.62 22.89
N SER A 222 -0.30 -0.13 22.94
CA SER A 222 -1.33 -0.68 23.83
C SER A 222 -1.77 -2.08 23.41
N PHE A 223 -1.76 -2.38 22.10
CA PHE A 223 -2.05 -3.70 21.56
C PHE A 223 -0.92 -4.70 21.85
N GLU A 224 0.35 -4.31 21.67
CA GLU A 224 1.51 -5.17 21.96
C GLU A 224 1.60 -5.59 23.43
N LYS A 225 1.21 -4.72 24.36
CA LYS A 225 1.16 -5.06 25.79
C LYS A 225 0.09 -6.09 26.13
N LYS A 226 -1.01 -6.12 25.38
CA LYS A 226 -2.12 -7.06 25.63
C LYS A 226 -1.86 -8.46 25.08
N THR A 227 -1.02 -8.60 24.05
CA THR A 227 -0.65 -9.90 23.48
C THR A 227 0.49 -10.60 24.21
N THR A 228 1.18 -9.89 25.10
CA THR A 228 2.29 -10.40 25.94
C THR A 228 1.89 -10.65 27.40
N SER A 229 0.61 -10.45 27.74
CA SER A 229 0.00 -10.71 29.06
C SER A 229 -0.80 -12.01 29.06
#